data_AF-A0AAD9X6F7-F1
#
_entry.id   AF-A0AAD9X6F7-F1
#
_cell.length_a   1.000
_cell.length_b   1.000
_cell.length_c   1.000
_cell.angle_alpha   90.00
_cell.angle_beta   90.00
_cell.angle_gamma   90.00
#
_symmetry.space_group_name_H-M   'P 1'
#
loop_
_entity.id
_entity.type
_entity.pdbx_description
1 polymer ?
#
loop_
_entity_poly.entity_id
_entity_poly.type
_entity_poly.pdbx_seq_one_letter_code
_entity_poly.pdbx_strand_id
1 'polypeptide(L)'
;MLPISSPTSPSPDPVKKHSKGGELDRKNSFNSLKSAIQSALSLNNPRSWLLLSILFIQLVLLLMLRSIPASLSISRGGGGADQTSAEVPVTSIAFVKDQCESGRIYVYNMPKTFNEELVENCHVLSAWGSRCDMLSNDGFGRKATGLNGVVPVDLIPAWYWTDQFSSEVIFHNRILNHKCRTLEAESATAFYIPFYTGLAVGKYLWSNSTAKERDWHCEKMIKWLRDQDHWKRSNGWDHFIMMGRITWDFRRSNDDDWGSSCIHLPGMRNITRLLIERNPWDYFDVGVPYPTGFHPRSDSDVVQWQDFVRKRNRSTLFCFAGATRGTIRNDFRGLLLNHCKSEPDTCRVVNCAGSRCSNGTSAILETFLDSDFCLQPRGDSFTRRSIFDCMVAGSIPVLFWKRSAYYQYQWFLPDDPNSYSVFIDRNEVKNGTKSIKQELDKYSREDVKKMREKVIDYIPKFLYAKPQEGLETIKDAFDVAIDGVLNRFRQQEEWGYKWK
;
A
#
# COMPACT_ATOMS: atom_id res chain seq x y z
N MET A 1 43.46 -7.88 -14.56
CA MET A 1 44.79 -8.22 -14.01
C MET A 1 44.93 -7.54 -12.66
N LEU A 2 45.21 -8.37 -11.64
CA LEU A 2 45.62 -8.12 -10.24
C LEU A 2 44.66 -7.39 -9.28
N PRO A 3 44.65 -7.74 -7.97
CA PRO A 3 45.15 -8.96 -7.33
C PRO A 3 44.13 -9.72 -6.44
N ILE A 4 44.44 -10.99 -6.30
CA ILE A 4 43.79 -12.03 -5.50
C ILE A 4 44.39 -11.99 -4.09
N SER A 5 43.54 -12.07 -3.06
CA SER A 5 43.95 -12.40 -1.69
C SER A 5 43.11 -13.57 -1.16
N SER A 6 43.80 -14.64 -0.83
CA SER A 6 43.27 -15.86 -0.22
C SER A 6 42.95 -15.64 1.26
N PRO A 7 41.90 -16.25 1.83
CA PRO A 7 41.77 -16.37 3.28
C PRO A 7 42.13 -17.79 3.74
N THR A 8 43.09 -17.83 4.65
CA THR A 8 43.53 -18.98 5.43
C THR A 8 42.50 -19.31 6.52
N SER A 9 42.14 -20.59 6.65
CA SER A 9 41.37 -21.17 7.75
C SER A 9 42.21 -21.39 9.02
N PRO A 10 41.57 -21.42 10.20
CA PRO A 10 41.85 -22.52 11.14
C PRO A 10 40.58 -23.15 11.74
N SER A 11 40.73 -24.44 12.09
CA SER A 11 39.74 -25.37 12.66
C SER A 11 39.65 -25.29 14.21
N PRO A 12 38.95 -26.18 14.97
CA PRO A 12 37.87 -25.78 15.88
C PRO A 12 38.06 -26.17 17.38
N ASP A 13 37.01 -25.87 18.17
CA ASP A 13 36.57 -26.44 19.48
C ASP A 13 37.07 -25.82 20.80
N PRO A 14 36.35 -25.98 21.96
CA PRO A 14 35.14 -26.80 22.22
C PRO A 14 33.96 -26.17 23.01
N VAL A 15 32.79 -26.76 22.77
CA VAL A 15 31.65 -27.13 23.64
C VAL A 15 31.68 -26.76 25.15
N LYS A 16 30.58 -26.17 25.65
CA LYS A 16 30.08 -26.36 27.03
C LYS A 16 28.56 -26.63 27.05
N LYS A 17 28.18 -27.58 27.90
CA LYS A 17 26.84 -28.18 28.13
C LYS A 17 26.39 -27.91 29.58
N HIS A 18 25.08 -28.14 29.84
CA HIS A 18 24.32 -28.24 31.12
C HIS A 18 23.46 -27.01 31.49
N SER A 19 22.23 -27.11 32.03
CA SER A 19 21.33 -28.25 32.37
C SER A 19 19.87 -27.76 32.61
N LYS A 20 18.95 -28.73 32.79
CA LYS A 20 17.48 -28.70 32.92
C LYS A 20 16.91 -28.08 34.22
N GLY A 21 15.64 -27.63 34.14
CA GLY A 21 14.50 -28.09 34.98
C GLY A 21 14.18 -27.37 36.29
N GLY A 22 12.90 -26.99 36.49
CA GLY A 22 12.36 -26.55 37.78
C GLY A 22 10.85 -26.25 37.73
N GLU A 23 10.09 -26.94 38.57
CA GLU A 23 8.64 -27.14 38.62
C GLU A 23 7.87 -26.03 39.36
N LEU A 24 6.54 -26.01 39.15
CA LEU A 24 5.54 -25.17 39.82
C LEU A 24 5.41 -25.44 41.32
N ASP A 25 5.15 -24.39 42.11
CA ASP A 25 4.50 -24.56 43.42
C ASP A 25 3.47 -23.45 43.73
N ARG A 26 2.25 -23.86 44.06
CA ARG A 26 1.04 -23.04 44.23
C ARG A 26 0.54 -23.20 45.66
N LYS A 27 0.81 -22.23 46.55
CA LYS A 27 0.11 -22.02 47.84
C LYS A 27 0.54 -20.69 48.46
N ASN A 28 -0.39 -19.72 48.57
CA ASN A 28 -0.49 -18.66 49.62
C ASN A 28 -1.33 -17.42 49.19
N SER A 29 -2.55 -17.61 48.67
CA SER A 29 -3.39 -16.49 48.20
C SER A 29 -4.26 -15.81 49.29
N PHE A 30 -4.40 -16.36 50.49
CA PHE A 30 -5.41 -15.88 51.44
C PHE A 30 -4.91 -14.87 52.49
N ASN A 31 -3.60 -14.79 52.76
CA ASN A 31 -3.06 -13.82 53.73
C ASN A 31 -2.79 -12.43 53.12
N SER A 32 -2.78 -12.32 51.79
CA SER A 32 -2.56 -11.06 51.06
C SER A 32 -3.78 -10.13 51.06
N LEU A 33 -5.00 -10.70 51.06
CA LEU A 33 -6.22 -9.91 50.94
C LEU A 33 -6.52 -9.08 52.21
N LYS A 34 -6.19 -9.60 53.39
CA LYS A 34 -6.38 -8.87 54.65
C LYS A 34 -5.41 -7.69 54.82
N SER A 35 -4.16 -7.80 54.35
CA SER A 35 -3.22 -6.66 54.42
C SER A 35 -3.50 -5.59 53.36
N ALA A 36 -4.04 -5.98 52.19
CA ALA A 36 -4.43 -5.05 51.13
C ALA A 36 -5.61 -4.14 51.53
N ILE A 37 -6.60 -4.67 52.26
CA ILE A 37 -7.77 -3.89 52.70
C ILE A 37 -7.37 -2.88 53.79
N GLN A 38 -6.41 -3.23 54.64
CA GLN A 38 -5.97 -2.36 55.73
C GLN A 38 -5.09 -1.18 55.25
N SER A 39 -4.42 -1.30 54.09
CA SER A 39 -3.66 -0.18 53.49
C SER A 39 -4.50 0.78 52.64
N ALA A 40 -5.67 0.32 52.15
CA ALA A 40 -6.56 1.12 51.31
C ALA A 40 -7.34 2.21 52.08
N LEU A 41 -7.49 2.06 53.40
CA LEU A 41 -8.24 2.99 54.26
C LEU A 41 -7.36 3.99 55.03
N SER A 42 -6.06 4.06 54.71
CA SER A 42 -5.17 5.10 55.25
C SER A 42 -5.46 6.45 54.59
N LEU A 43 -5.89 7.44 55.37
CA LEU A 43 -6.22 8.81 54.94
C LEU A 43 -5.04 9.63 54.38
N ASN A 44 -3.84 9.06 54.31
CA ASN A 44 -2.64 9.70 53.75
C ASN A 44 -2.25 9.18 52.35
N ASN A 45 -3.11 8.41 51.67
CA ASN A 45 -2.83 7.93 50.30
C ASN A 45 -3.53 8.80 49.22
N PRO A 46 -2.80 9.40 48.27
CA PRO A 46 -3.38 10.25 47.23
C PRO A 46 -4.39 9.53 46.32
N ARG A 47 -4.36 8.19 46.24
CA ARG A 47 -5.35 7.41 45.47
C ARG A 47 -6.73 7.35 46.14
N SER A 48 -6.79 7.42 47.47
CA SER A 48 -8.05 7.45 48.21
C SER A 48 -8.76 8.80 48.05
N TRP A 49 -7.99 9.89 47.94
CA TRP A 49 -8.51 11.21 47.58
C TRP A 49 -9.08 11.26 46.17
N LEU A 50 -8.45 10.60 45.20
CA LEU A 50 -8.99 10.51 43.84
C LEU A 50 -10.35 9.79 43.82
N LEU A 51 -10.48 8.68 44.55
CA LEU A 51 -11.73 7.93 44.69
C LEU A 51 -12.83 8.75 45.36
N LEU A 52 -12.51 9.47 46.44
CA LEU A 52 -13.46 10.36 47.12
C LEU A 52 -13.91 11.52 46.22
N SER A 53 -13.00 12.10 45.45
CA SER A 53 -13.32 13.16 44.48
C SER A 53 -14.24 12.66 43.36
N ILE A 54 -14.01 11.46 42.84
CA ILE A 54 -14.88 10.85 41.81
C ILE A 54 -16.28 10.61 42.38
N LEU A 55 -16.38 10.05 43.60
CA LEU A 55 -17.68 9.82 44.26
C LEU A 55 -18.42 11.12 44.54
N PHE A 56 -17.70 12.17 44.94
CA PHE A 56 -18.28 13.50 45.17
C PHE A 56 -18.83 14.11 43.87
N ILE A 57 -18.08 14.03 42.76
CA ILE A 57 -18.54 14.51 41.44
C ILE A 57 -19.79 13.75 40.97
N GLN A 58 -19.83 12.43 41.16
CA GLN A 58 -21.01 11.63 40.83
C GLN A 58 -22.24 12.03 41.65
N LEU A 59 -22.05 12.34 42.94
CA LEU A 59 -23.13 12.80 43.81
C LEU A 59 -23.65 14.19 43.39
N VAL A 60 -22.75 15.12 43.02
CA VAL A 60 -23.13 16.44 42.52
C VAL A 60 -23.92 16.33 41.21
N LEU A 61 -23.49 15.48 40.27
CA LEU A 61 -24.21 15.25 39.01
C LEU A 61 -25.62 14.68 39.25
N LEU A 62 -25.75 13.73 40.18
CA LEU A 62 -27.05 13.15 40.58
C LEU A 62 -27.99 14.19 41.20
N LEU A 63 -27.46 15.14 41.98
CA LEU A 63 -28.25 16.22 42.56
C LEU A 63 -28.67 17.27 41.52
N MET A 64 -27.80 17.56 40.54
CA MET A 64 -28.10 18.52 39.45
C MET A 64 -29.11 17.97 38.43
N LEU A 65 -29.18 16.64 38.24
CA LEU A 65 -30.17 15.98 37.39
C LEU A 65 -31.60 16.02 37.95
N ARG A 66 -31.79 16.33 39.25
CA ARG A 66 -33.12 16.53 39.86
C ARG A 66 -33.67 17.95 39.69
N SER A 67 -32.91 18.87 39.12
CA SER A 67 -33.22 20.32 39.09
C SER A 67 -33.67 20.85 37.72
N ILE A 68 -33.97 19.98 36.75
CA ILE A 68 -34.43 20.41 35.40
C ILE A 68 -35.96 20.33 35.33
N PRO A 69 -36.69 21.45 35.17
CA PRO A 69 -38.13 21.42 34.90
C PRO A 69 -38.36 20.96 33.45
N ALA A 70 -39.07 19.87 33.27
CA ALA A 70 -39.52 19.41 31.96
C ALA A 70 -40.75 20.23 31.52
N SER A 71 -40.59 21.15 30.57
CA SER A 71 -41.70 21.74 29.82
C SER A 71 -41.67 21.24 28.38
N LEU A 72 -42.38 20.14 28.13
CA LEU A 72 -42.74 19.66 26.80
C LEU A 72 -44.09 20.27 26.42
N SER A 73 -44.09 21.31 25.60
CA SER A 73 -45.30 21.82 24.95
C SER A 73 -45.53 21.11 23.62
N ILE A 74 -46.44 20.14 23.62
CA ILE A 74 -47.00 19.52 22.42
C ILE A 74 -48.14 20.41 21.94
N SER A 75 -47.96 21.11 20.81
CA SER A 75 -49.05 21.80 20.13
C SER A 75 -49.77 20.82 19.19
N ARG A 76 -51.08 20.68 19.39
CA ARG A 76 -52.01 19.88 18.60
C ARG A 76 -53.08 20.84 18.07
N GLY A 77 -53.21 20.93 16.75
CA GLY A 77 -54.29 21.61 16.03
C GLY A 77 -53.98 21.55 14.53
N GLY A 78 -54.83 21.12 13.61
CA GLY A 78 -56.28 20.94 13.64
C GLY A 78 -56.93 21.87 12.62
N GLY A 79 -57.39 21.30 11.49
CA GLY A 79 -58.50 21.86 10.68
C GLY A 79 -58.09 22.75 9.51
N GLY A 80 -58.59 22.42 8.31
CA GLY A 80 -58.25 23.09 7.06
C GLY A 80 -58.99 24.42 6.81
N ALA A 81 -58.53 25.12 5.78
CA ALA A 81 -59.35 25.98 4.94
C ALA A 81 -58.66 26.12 3.57
N ASP A 82 -59.44 25.89 2.52
CA ASP A 82 -59.15 26.17 1.12
C ASP A 82 -58.79 27.65 0.92
N GLN A 83 -57.77 27.93 0.11
CA GLN A 83 -57.77 29.09 -0.78
C GLN A 83 -56.73 28.94 -1.90
N THR A 84 -57.22 29.17 -3.10
CA THR A 84 -56.59 29.02 -4.41
C THR A 84 -55.55 30.11 -4.74
N SER A 85 -54.67 29.73 -5.69
CA SER A 85 -53.95 30.55 -6.68
C SER A 85 -52.78 31.43 -6.22
N ALA A 86 -51.56 30.96 -6.51
CA ALA A 86 -50.70 31.52 -7.57
C ALA A 86 -49.47 30.62 -7.74
N GLU A 87 -49.38 29.88 -8.84
CA GLU A 87 -48.19 29.11 -9.22
C GLU A 87 -47.06 30.08 -9.60
N VAL A 88 -46.09 30.22 -8.71
CA VAL A 88 -44.76 30.69 -9.08
C VAL A 88 -44.05 29.48 -9.69
N PRO A 89 -43.46 29.58 -10.89
CA PRO A 89 -42.70 28.48 -11.43
C PRO A 89 -41.47 28.28 -10.55
N VAL A 90 -41.53 27.25 -9.70
CA VAL A 90 -40.35 26.71 -9.03
C VAL A 90 -39.51 26.12 -10.15
N THR A 91 -38.58 26.92 -10.66
CA THR A 91 -37.45 26.41 -11.40
C THR A 91 -36.83 25.35 -10.51
N SER A 92 -37.06 24.08 -10.81
CA SER A 92 -36.35 22.98 -10.18
C SER A 92 -34.90 23.19 -10.56
N ILE A 93 -34.16 23.92 -9.71
CA ILE A 93 -32.72 23.81 -9.64
C ILE A 93 -32.54 22.33 -9.32
N ALA A 94 -32.27 21.53 -10.35
CA ALA A 94 -31.72 20.22 -10.15
C ALA A 94 -30.51 20.48 -9.27
N PHE A 95 -30.60 20.14 -7.99
CA PHE A 95 -29.45 20.11 -7.12
C PHE A 95 -28.50 19.14 -7.81
N VAL A 96 -27.55 19.69 -8.56
CA VAL A 96 -26.45 18.94 -9.12
C VAL A 96 -25.74 18.43 -7.89
N LYS A 97 -26.02 17.17 -7.54
CA LYS A 97 -25.44 16.52 -6.38
C LYS A 97 -23.93 16.67 -6.52
N ASP A 98 -23.31 17.34 -5.55
CA ASP A 98 -21.87 17.58 -5.57
C ASP A 98 -21.19 16.21 -5.72
N GLN A 99 -20.52 15.97 -6.85
CA GLN A 99 -19.89 14.69 -7.11
C GLN A 99 -18.66 14.44 -6.22
N CYS A 100 -18.30 15.44 -5.41
CA CYS A 100 -17.14 15.48 -4.53
C CYS A 100 -17.55 15.58 -3.06
N GLU A 101 -18.62 14.88 -2.66
CA GLU A 101 -19.06 14.78 -1.24
C GLU A 101 -17.94 14.31 -0.32
N SER A 102 -17.00 13.53 -0.86
CA SER A 102 -15.84 13.05 -0.11
C SER A 102 -14.81 14.13 0.20
N GLY A 103 -14.90 15.30 -0.45
CA GLY A 103 -13.95 16.39 -0.31
C GLY A 103 -13.25 16.75 -1.61
N ARG A 104 -12.52 17.86 -1.58
CA ARG A 104 -11.77 18.40 -2.71
C ARG A 104 -10.27 18.35 -2.46
N ILE A 105 -9.49 18.26 -3.53
CA ILE A 105 -8.03 18.15 -3.48
C ILE A 105 -7.43 19.42 -4.08
N TYR A 106 -6.62 20.13 -3.30
CA TYR A 106 -5.76 21.18 -3.83
C TYR A 106 -4.40 20.59 -4.17
N VAL A 107 -3.89 20.92 -5.35
CA VAL A 107 -2.53 20.53 -5.77
C VAL A 107 -1.63 21.75 -5.64
N TYR A 108 -0.57 21.63 -4.83
CA TYR A 108 0.40 22.71 -4.72
C TYR A 108 1.07 23.02 -6.06
N ASN A 109 1.18 24.30 -6.38
CA ASN A 109 2.04 24.77 -7.46
C ASN A 109 3.49 24.87 -6.97
N MET A 110 4.17 23.73 -6.91
CA MET A 110 5.55 23.63 -6.44
C MET A 110 6.58 24.09 -7.50
N PRO A 111 7.77 24.56 -7.10
CA PRO A 111 8.88 24.78 -8.03
C PRO A 111 9.19 23.52 -8.87
N LYS A 112 9.46 23.72 -10.16
CA LYS A 112 9.69 22.66 -11.15
C LYS A 112 10.79 21.67 -10.78
N THR A 113 11.77 22.11 -9.98
CA THR A 113 12.86 21.28 -9.43
C THR A 113 12.37 20.04 -8.65
N PHE A 114 11.12 20.06 -8.16
CA PHE A 114 10.52 18.94 -7.42
C PHE A 114 9.78 17.94 -8.32
N ASN A 115 9.51 18.26 -9.59
CA ASN A 115 8.74 17.39 -10.48
C ASN A 115 9.18 17.48 -11.95
N GLU A 116 8.81 18.53 -12.67
CA GLU A 116 9.03 18.69 -14.11
C GLU A 116 10.52 18.57 -14.48
N GLU A 117 11.41 19.26 -13.76
CA GLU A 117 12.85 19.20 -14.03
C GLU A 117 13.43 17.79 -13.82
N LEU A 118 12.87 16.98 -12.92
CA LEU A 118 13.31 15.60 -12.74
C LEU A 118 12.96 14.77 -13.99
N VAL A 119 11.78 14.97 -14.56
CA VAL A 119 11.34 14.29 -15.79
C VAL A 119 12.13 14.78 -16.99
N GLU A 120 12.35 16.09 -17.13
CA GLU A 120 13.20 16.66 -18.19
C GLU A 120 14.63 16.09 -18.13
N ASN A 121 15.14 15.86 -16.92
CA ASN A 121 16.46 15.28 -16.68
C ASN A 121 16.44 13.75 -16.49
N CYS A 122 15.43 13.06 -17.05
CA CYS A 122 15.24 11.61 -16.92
C CYS A 122 16.46 10.75 -17.33
N HIS A 123 17.36 11.29 -18.15
CA HIS A 123 18.56 10.62 -18.62
C HIS A 123 19.63 10.43 -17.55
N VAL A 124 19.59 11.19 -16.44
CA VAL A 124 20.55 11.11 -15.31
C VAL A 124 19.93 10.63 -14.00
N LEU A 125 18.70 10.11 -14.01
CA LEU A 125 17.99 9.69 -12.79
C LEU A 125 18.38 8.29 -12.26
N SER A 126 19.36 7.62 -12.87
CA SER A 126 19.73 6.25 -12.51
C SER A 126 21.16 5.91 -12.89
N ALA A 127 21.79 5.09 -12.04
CA ALA A 127 23.12 4.55 -12.29
C ALA A 127 23.18 3.55 -13.47
N TRP A 128 22.03 3.05 -13.92
CA TRP A 128 21.94 2.02 -14.97
C TRP A 128 21.38 2.54 -16.30
N GLY A 129 21.55 3.83 -16.57
CA GLY A 129 21.14 4.48 -17.81
C GLY A 129 19.83 5.25 -17.72
N SER A 130 19.42 5.78 -18.87
CA SER A 130 18.29 6.70 -18.99
C SER A 130 16.97 6.08 -18.51
N ARG A 131 16.21 6.85 -17.73
CA ARG A 131 14.87 6.48 -17.27
C ARG A 131 13.76 7.06 -18.16
N CYS A 132 14.11 7.83 -19.20
CA CYS A 132 13.13 8.53 -20.04
C CYS A 132 12.07 7.61 -20.65
N ASP A 133 12.49 6.41 -21.07
CA ASP A 133 11.56 5.44 -21.67
C ASP A 133 10.44 5.02 -20.74
N MET A 134 10.68 4.86 -19.44
CA MET A 134 9.59 4.52 -18.51
C MET A 134 8.71 5.72 -18.15
N LEU A 135 9.26 6.93 -18.22
CA LEU A 135 8.52 8.14 -17.85
C LEU A 135 7.69 8.65 -19.03
N SER A 136 7.92 8.10 -20.24
CA SER A 136 7.07 8.33 -21.40
C SER A 136 5.61 7.90 -21.16
N ASN A 137 4.70 8.42 -22.00
CA ASN A 137 3.27 8.14 -21.92
C ASN A 137 2.71 8.38 -20.51
N ASP A 138 3.03 9.51 -19.90
CA ASP A 138 2.53 9.91 -18.57
C ASP A 138 2.95 8.95 -17.44
N GLY A 139 4.10 8.27 -17.58
CA GLY A 139 4.62 7.31 -16.62
C GLY A 139 4.22 5.85 -16.88
N PHE A 140 3.46 5.56 -17.95
CA PHE A 140 3.16 4.19 -18.37
C PHE A 140 4.32 3.52 -19.11
N GLY A 141 5.28 4.31 -19.60
CA GLY A 141 6.41 3.81 -20.35
C GLY A 141 6.08 3.50 -21.81
N ARG A 142 6.92 2.74 -22.50
CA ARG A 142 6.71 2.38 -23.91
C ARG A 142 5.52 1.42 -24.05
N LYS A 143 4.76 1.54 -25.14
CA LYS A 143 3.72 0.55 -25.49
C LYS A 143 4.32 -0.85 -25.54
N ALA A 144 3.58 -1.83 -25.01
CA ALA A 144 4.04 -3.21 -24.98
C ALA A 144 4.04 -3.80 -26.39
N THR A 145 5.03 -4.66 -26.65
CA THR A 145 5.23 -5.36 -27.92
C THR A 145 5.33 -6.86 -27.66
N GLY A 146 5.18 -7.72 -28.67
CA GLY A 146 5.33 -9.17 -28.47
C GLY A 146 4.24 -9.83 -27.60
N LEU A 147 3.05 -9.23 -27.51
CA LEU A 147 1.90 -9.77 -26.78
C LEU A 147 0.89 -10.52 -27.69
N ASN A 148 1.16 -10.59 -28.99
CA ASN A 148 0.33 -11.28 -29.96
C ASN A 148 0.17 -12.77 -29.58
N GLY A 149 -1.07 -13.26 -29.57
CA GLY A 149 -1.40 -14.63 -29.17
C GLY A 149 -1.44 -14.87 -27.65
N VAL A 150 -1.00 -13.91 -26.83
CA VAL A 150 -1.06 -13.98 -25.36
C VAL A 150 -2.19 -13.11 -24.81
N VAL A 151 -2.39 -11.92 -25.39
CA VAL A 151 -3.42 -10.95 -24.99
C VAL A 151 -4.46 -10.82 -26.13
N PRO A 152 -5.76 -10.62 -25.83
CA PRO A 152 -6.76 -10.31 -26.84
C PRO A 152 -6.34 -9.10 -27.71
N VAL A 153 -6.51 -9.21 -29.04
CA VAL A 153 -6.00 -8.22 -30.00
C VAL A 153 -6.48 -6.81 -29.68
N ASP A 154 -7.76 -6.67 -29.31
CA ASP A 154 -8.37 -5.37 -29.00
C ASP A 154 -7.82 -4.71 -27.72
N LEU A 155 -7.22 -5.51 -26.84
CA LEU A 155 -6.63 -5.06 -25.58
C LEU A 155 -5.14 -4.76 -25.69
N ILE A 156 -4.43 -5.25 -26.72
CA ILE A 156 -2.98 -4.99 -26.89
C ILE A 156 -2.62 -3.50 -26.79
N PRO A 157 -3.38 -2.55 -27.38
CA PRO A 157 -3.07 -1.13 -27.27
C PRO A 157 -3.14 -0.55 -25.85
N ALA A 158 -3.76 -1.26 -24.90
CA ALA A 158 -3.83 -0.90 -23.49
C ALA A 158 -2.66 -1.46 -22.65
N TRP A 159 -1.71 -2.18 -23.24
CA TRP A 159 -0.55 -2.72 -22.54
C TRP A 159 0.71 -1.89 -22.75
N TYR A 160 1.48 -1.73 -21.67
CA TYR A 160 2.70 -0.96 -21.63
C TYR A 160 3.80 -1.69 -20.84
N TRP A 161 5.05 -1.35 -21.17
CA TRP A 161 6.24 -1.74 -20.43
C TRP A 161 6.48 -0.79 -19.25
N THR A 162 5.50 -0.72 -18.36
CA THR A 162 5.47 0.15 -17.19
C THR A 162 6.60 -0.18 -16.23
N ASP A 163 7.28 0.82 -15.66
CA ASP A 163 8.29 0.61 -14.62
C ASP A 163 7.64 0.62 -13.25
N GLN A 164 8.16 -0.19 -12.33
CA GLN A 164 7.60 -0.37 -11.00
C GLN A 164 7.67 0.90 -10.12
N PHE A 165 8.47 1.90 -10.51
CA PHE A 165 8.70 3.15 -9.76
C PHE A 165 8.08 4.40 -10.41
N SER A 166 7.17 4.25 -11.38
CA SER A 166 6.59 5.39 -12.12
C SER A 166 5.33 6.00 -11.51
N SER A 167 4.89 5.52 -10.33
CA SER A 167 3.62 5.91 -9.73
C SER A 167 3.52 7.40 -9.38
N GLU A 168 4.62 8.09 -9.10
CA GLU A 168 4.61 9.55 -8.82
C GLU A 168 4.11 10.35 -10.02
N VAL A 169 4.55 9.98 -11.22
CA VAL A 169 4.14 10.62 -12.48
C VAL A 169 2.69 10.26 -12.81
N ILE A 170 2.31 8.99 -12.65
CA ILE A 170 0.94 8.51 -12.89
C ILE A 170 -0.05 9.23 -11.97
N PHE A 171 0.23 9.28 -10.66
CA PHE A 171 -0.63 9.94 -9.68
C PHE A 171 -0.72 11.44 -9.95
N HIS A 172 0.40 12.12 -10.23
CA HIS A 172 0.36 13.55 -10.46
C HIS A 172 -0.50 13.92 -11.69
N ASN A 173 -0.33 13.22 -12.81
CA ASN A 173 -1.17 13.43 -13.99
C ASN A 173 -2.66 13.15 -13.73
N ARG A 174 -2.97 12.09 -12.95
CA ARG A 174 -4.35 11.78 -12.57
C ARG A 174 -4.96 12.82 -11.62
N ILE A 175 -4.24 13.29 -10.60
CA ILE A 175 -4.77 14.31 -9.66
C ILE A 175 -5.01 15.63 -10.39
N LEU A 176 -4.13 16.04 -11.30
CA LEU A 176 -4.29 17.28 -12.06
C LEU A 176 -5.59 17.30 -12.88
N ASN A 177 -6.09 16.14 -13.31
CA ASN A 177 -7.31 16.01 -14.11
C ASN A 177 -8.48 15.40 -13.34
N HIS A 178 -8.32 15.19 -12.03
CA HIS A 178 -9.36 14.58 -11.22
C HIS A 178 -10.54 15.55 -11.03
N LYS A 179 -11.77 15.06 -11.19
CA LYS A 179 -13.00 15.87 -11.08
C LYS A 179 -13.17 16.62 -9.75
N CYS A 180 -12.56 16.12 -8.68
CA CYS A 180 -12.57 16.75 -7.35
C CYS A 180 -11.33 17.60 -7.05
N ARG A 181 -10.50 17.88 -8.06
CA ARG A 181 -9.46 18.90 -7.92
C ARG A 181 -10.10 20.28 -7.81
N THR A 182 -9.60 21.11 -6.90
CA THR A 182 -9.98 22.52 -6.77
C THR A 182 -8.77 23.42 -7.00
N LEU A 183 -9.02 24.61 -7.56
CA LEU A 183 -8.04 25.69 -7.63
C LEU A 183 -8.12 26.63 -6.43
N GLU A 184 -9.21 26.56 -5.66
CA GLU A 184 -9.44 27.37 -4.47
C GLU A 184 -9.01 26.58 -3.24
N ALA A 185 -7.82 26.88 -2.72
CA ALA A 185 -7.20 26.14 -1.63
C ALA A 185 -8.07 26.11 -0.34
N GLU A 186 -8.87 27.15 -0.09
CA GLU A 186 -9.76 27.20 1.09
C GLU A 186 -10.95 26.24 1.02
N SER A 187 -11.28 25.74 -0.18
CA SER A 187 -12.32 24.72 -0.37
C SER A 187 -11.80 23.28 -0.25
N ALA A 188 -10.49 23.11 -0.04
CA ALA A 188 -9.83 21.81 -0.08
C ALA A 188 -9.89 21.06 1.25
N THR A 189 -10.18 19.77 1.15
CA THR A 189 -10.10 18.80 2.25
C THR A 189 -8.71 18.17 2.34
N ALA A 190 -8.01 18.08 1.20
CA ALA A 190 -6.70 17.45 1.11
C ALA A 190 -5.74 18.30 0.27
N PHE A 191 -4.47 18.33 0.69
CA PHE A 191 -3.40 19.04 0.00
C PHE A 191 -2.39 18.03 -0.57
N TYR A 192 -2.37 17.90 -1.90
CA TYR A 192 -1.41 17.05 -2.57
C TYR A 192 -0.07 17.78 -2.78
N ILE A 193 1.02 17.10 -2.41
CA ILE A 193 2.39 17.57 -2.60
C ILE A 193 2.97 16.87 -3.84
N PRO A 194 3.05 17.53 -5.01
CA PRO A 194 3.55 16.92 -6.24
C PRO A 194 5.10 16.90 -6.29
N PHE A 195 5.73 16.23 -5.32
CA PHE A 195 7.18 16.01 -5.29
C PHE A 195 7.52 14.56 -5.67
N TYR A 196 8.30 14.37 -6.73
CA TYR A 196 8.73 13.05 -7.22
C TYR A 196 9.91 12.53 -6.39
N THR A 197 9.63 12.21 -5.13
CA THR A 197 10.62 11.85 -4.10
C THR A 197 11.46 10.63 -4.49
N GLY A 198 10.83 9.63 -5.09
CA GLY A 198 11.45 8.41 -5.58
C GLY A 198 12.37 8.65 -6.78
N LEU A 199 11.96 9.50 -7.71
CA LEU A 199 12.82 9.92 -8.83
C LEU A 199 14.03 10.74 -8.33
N ALA A 200 13.80 11.68 -7.41
CA ALA A 200 14.84 12.53 -6.85
C ALA A 200 15.92 11.72 -6.11
N VAL A 201 15.54 10.78 -5.24
CA VAL A 201 16.52 9.94 -4.53
C VAL A 201 17.15 8.89 -5.43
N GLY A 202 16.43 8.41 -6.45
CA GLY A 202 16.85 7.30 -7.31
C GLY A 202 18.20 7.50 -7.99
N LYS A 203 18.54 8.75 -8.34
CA LYS A 203 19.85 9.15 -8.90
C LYS A 203 21.04 8.81 -7.98
N TYR A 204 20.80 8.77 -6.67
CA TYR A 204 21.86 8.69 -5.67
C TYR A 204 22.04 7.29 -5.06
N LEU A 205 21.01 6.44 -5.10
CA LEU A 205 20.96 5.16 -4.39
C LEU A 205 22.05 4.14 -4.81
N TRP A 206 22.62 4.26 -6.01
CA TRP A 206 23.67 3.35 -6.51
C TRP A 206 24.90 4.09 -7.06
N SER A 207 25.06 5.35 -6.67
CA SER A 207 26.23 6.16 -7.01
C SER A 207 27.01 6.51 -5.74
N ASN A 208 28.27 6.92 -5.91
CA ASN A 208 29.10 7.38 -4.79
C ASN A 208 28.63 8.77 -4.34
N SER A 209 27.53 8.81 -3.58
CA SER A 209 26.86 10.02 -3.12
C SER A 209 26.90 10.13 -1.59
N THR A 210 26.98 11.36 -1.11
CA THR A 210 26.92 11.70 0.32
C THR A 210 25.48 11.69 0.83
N ALA A 211 25.32 11.51 2.14
CA ALA A 211 24.03 11.66 2.83
C ALA A 211 23.34 13.00 2.51
N LYS A 212 24.11 14.09 2.47
CA LYS A 212 23.63 15.44 2.13
C LYS A 212 23.04 15.52 0.72
N GLU A 213 23.66 14.87 -0.26
CA GLU A 213 23.13 14.83 -1.63
C GLU A 213 21.84 14.02 -1.72
N ARG A 214 21.75 12.90 -1.00
CA ARG A 214 20.53 12.06 -0.94
C ARG A 214 19.34 12.80 -0.33
N ASP A 215 19.59 13.72 0.61
CA ASP A 215 18.55 14.41 1.36
C ASP A 215 18.18 15.78 0.79
N TRP A 216 19.04 16.37 -0.05
CA TRP A 216 18.93 17.75 -0.52
C TRP A 216 17.54 18.13 -1.06
N HIS A 217 16.96 17.31 -1.95
CA HIS A 217 15.64 17.62 -2.55
C HIS A 217 14.54 17.62 -1.49
N CYS A 218 14.55 16.66 -0.57
CA CYS A 218 13.53 16.56 0.47
C CYS A 218 13.66 17.69 1.50
N GLU A 219 14.87 18.07 1.91
CA GLU A 219 15.09 19.23 2.77
C GLU A 219 14.59 20.53 2.13
N LYS A 220 14.85 20.72 0.83
CA LYS A 220 14.37 21.89 0.07
C LYS A 220 12.86 21.90 -0.07
N MET A 221 12.26 20.75 -0.35
CA MET A 221 10.80 20.60 -0.43
C MET A 221 10.16 20.96 0.91
N ILE A 222 10.66 20.43 2.03
CA ILE A 222 10.12 20.72 3.37
C ILE A 222 10.29 22.19 3.73
N LYS A 223 11.42 22.81 3.38
CA LYS A 223 11.61 24.25 3.57
C LYS A 223 10.54 25.04 2.82
N TRP A 224 10.33 24.76 1.54
CA TRP A 224 9.32 25.43 0.72
C TRP A 224 7.89 25.20 1.25
N LEU A 225 7.59 23.97 1.68
CA LEU A 225 6.27 23.59 2.16
C LEU A 225 5.90 24.31 3.47
N ARG A 226 6.88 24.52 4.37
CA ARG A 226 6.69 25.24 5.63
C ARG A 226 6.33 26.72 5.46
N ASP A 227 6.67 27.31 4.32
CA ASP A 227 6.34 28.69 4.00
C ASP A 227 4.88 28.85 3.54
N GLN A 228 4.18 27.75 3.20
CA GLN A 228 2.81 27.75 2.72
C GLN A 228 1.80 27.95 3.86
N ASP A 229 0.76 28.75 3.65
CA ASP A 229 -0.21 29.09 4.70
C ASP A 229 -1.04 27.89 5.15
N HIS A 230 -1.50 27.06 4.21
CA HIS A 230 -2.24 25.84 4.55
C HIS A 230 -1.38 24.81 5.29
N TRP A 231 -0.06 24.81 5.08
CA TRP A 231 0.84 24.01 5.91
C TRP A 231 0.91 24.54 7.34
N LYS A 232 1.04 25.86 7.54
CA LYS A 232 1.07 26.46 8.89
C LYS A 232 -0.22 26.19 9.67
N ARG A 233 -1.36 26.08 8.97
CA ARG A 233 -2.67 25.77 9.55
C ARG A 233 -2.74 24.36 10.14
N SER A 234 -2.27 23.35 9.41
CA SER A 234 -2.45 21.94 9.76
C SER A 234 -1.19 21.26 10.26
N ASN A 235 -0.02 21.85 10.07
CA ASN A 235 1.26 21.19 10.28
C ASN A 235 1.34 19.81 9.58
N GLY A 236 0.76 19.71 8.39
CA GLY A 236 0.89 18.54 7.51
C GLY A 236 -0.16 17.45 7.66
N TRP A 237 -1.12 17.55 8.59
CA TRP A 237 -2.04 16.43 8.85
C TRP A 237 -3.05 16.20 7.70
N ASP A 238 -3.44 17.26 6.98
CA ASP A 238 -4.31 17.24 5.79
C ASP A 238 -3.50 17.16 4.47
N HIS A 239 -2.20 16.87 4.57
CA HIS A 239 -1.29 16.75 3.44
C HIS A 239 -1.02 15.29 3.08
N PHE A 240 -0.89 15.02 1.79
CA PHE A 240 -0.45 13.73 1.30
C PHE A 240 0.51 13.81 0.11
N ILE A 241 1.29 12.75 -0.07
CA ILE A 241 2.32 12.64 -1.10
C ILE A 241 2.39 11.21 -1.64
N MET A 242 2.58 11.06 -2.95
CA MET A 242 2.97 9.79 -3.56
C MET A 242 4.49 9.65 -3.55
N MET A 243 5.00 8.58 -2.96
CA MET A 243 6.41 8.22 -2.94
C MET A 243 6.60 6.95 -3.77
N GLY A 244 7.19 7.09 -4.95
CA GLY A 244 7.23 6.05 -5.99
C GLY A 244 8.14 4.87 -5.70
N ARG A 245 8.77 4.84 -4.52
CA ARG A 245 9.69 3.78 -4.08
C ARG A 245 9.22 3.15 -2.78
N ILE A 246 9.94 2.11 -2.36
CA ILE A 246 9.69 1.44 -1.09
C ILE A 246 10.06 2.36 0.09
N THR A 247 9.33 2.29 1.19
CA THR A 247 9.55 3.12 2.39
C THR A 247 11.00 3.13 2.88
N TRP A 248 11.73 2.03 2.69
CA TRP A 248 13.12 1.88 3.15
C TRP A 248 14.12 2.75 2.38
N ASP A 249 13.79 3.21 1.18
CA ASP A 249 14.62 4.14 0.42
C ASP A 249 14.61 5.56 1.02
N PHE A 250 13.76 5.80 2.03
CA PHE A 250 13.52 7.11 2.64
C PHE A 250 13.67 7.14 4.17
N ARG A 251 14.17 6.06 4.78
CA ARG A 251 14.29 5.86 6.24
C ARG A 251 15.72 5.59 6.69
N ARG A 252 16.68 6.28 6.07
CA ARG A 252 18.08 6.25 6.51
C ARG A 252 18.20 6.78 7.95
N SER A 253 18.96 6.07 8.79
CA SER A 253 19.20 6.45 10.19
C SER A 253 20.60 7.05 10.40
N ASN A 254 21.64 6.46 9.80
CA ASN A 254 23.02 6.95 9.85
C ASN A 254 23.50 7.36 8.44
N ASP A 255 24.54 8.19 8.34
CA ASP A 255 25.03 8.72 7.04
C ASP A 255 25.55 7.64 6.08
N ASP A 256 26.07 6.55 6.62
CA ASP A 256 26.56 5.40 5.85
C ASP A 256 25.44 4.42 5.46
N ASP A 257 24.23 4.57 6.01
CA ASP A 257 23.11 3.68 5.72
C ASP A 257 22.49 3.96 4.34
N TRP A 258 21.76 2.96 3.84
CA TRP A 258 20.98 3.02 2.61
C TRP A 258 19.90 4.10 2.64
N GLY A 259 19.64 4.73 1.49
CA GLY A 259 18.49 5.60 1.29
C GLY A 259 18.71 7.08 1.65
N SER A 260 17.63 7.86 1.58
CA SER A 260 17.56 9.21 2.14
C SER A 260 16.97 9.19 3.55
N SER A 261 17.12 10.27 4.31
CA SER A 261 16.49 10.48 5.62
C SER A 261 15.10 11.14 5.53
N CYS A 262 14.56 11.30 4.31
CA CYS A 262 13.40 12.13 4.02
C CYS A 262 12.21 11.92 4.96
N ILE A 263 11.76 10.67 5.20
CA ILE A 263 10.63 10.40 6.10
C ILE A 263 10.94 10.73 7.57
N HIS A 264 12.21 10.64 7.97
CA HIS A 264 12.63 11.00 9.33
C HIS A 264 12.73 12.52 9.56
N LEU A 265 12.70 13.33 8.50
CA LEU A 265 12.68 14.78 8.64
C LEU A 265 11.41 15.23 9.39
N PRO A 266 11.51 16.18 10.35
CA PRO A 266 10.36 16.57 11.18
C PRO A 266 9.13 17.03 10.38
N GLY A 267 9.33 17.64 9.20
CA GLY A 267 8.24 18.06 8.33
C GLY A 267 7.51 16.93 7.60
N MET A 268 8.02 15.69 7.61
CA MET A 268 7.34 14.55 6.98
C MET A 268 6.44 13.78 7.95
N ARG A 269 6.52 14.06 9.27
CA ARG A 269 5.92 13.23 10.32
C ARG A 269 4.40 13.06 10.18
N ASN A 270 3.68 14.14 9.86
CA ASN A 270 2.22 14.16 9.84
C ASN A 270 1.60 13.95 8.45
N ILE A 271 2.43 13.90 7.41
CA ILE A 271 1.98 13.76 6.02
C ILE A 271 1.56 12.31 5.78
N THR A 272 0.39 12.09 5.19
CA THR A 272 0.01 10.76 4.66
C THR A 272 0.86 10.42 3.44
N ARG A 273 1.57 9.29 3.49
CA ARG A 273 2.53 8.89 2.45
C ARG A 273 2.00 7.66 1.73
N LEU A 274 1.67 7.80 0.46
CA LEU A 274 1.31 6.68 -0.41
C LEU A 274 2.61 6.06 -0.95
N LEU A 275 2.84 4.77 -0.72
CA LEU A 275 4.08 4.08 -1.11
C LEU A 275 3.78 2.73 -1.76
N ILE A 276 4.61 2.32 -2.71
CA ILE A 276 4.52 0.96 -3.29
C ILE A 276 4.89 -0.15 -2.29
N GLU A 277 5.58 0.18 -1.19
CA GLU A 277 5.75 -0.67 -0.01
C GLU A 277 5.75 0.23 1.22
N ARG A 278 4.79 0.02 2.13
CA ARG A 278 4.70 0.75 3.40
C ARG A 278 5.52 0.13 4.51
N ASN A 279 5.84 0.94 5.52
CA ASN A 279 6.16 0.42 6.84
C ASN A 279 4.83 0.13 7.57
N PRO A 280 4.47 -1.15 7.85
CA PRO A 280 3.18 -1.46 8.47
C PRO A 280 2.99 -0.88 9.88
N TRP A 281 4.08 -0.43 10.50
CA TRP A 281 4.10 0.14 11.84
C TRP A 281 4.10 1.66 11.86
N ASP A 282 4.01 2.30 10.69
CA ASP A 282 3.86 3.73 10.58
C ASP A 282 2.45 4.02 10.05
N TYR A 283 1.62 4.62 10.91
CA TYR A 283 0.21 4.91 10.61
C TYR A 283 0.04 5.77 9.35
N PHE A 284 0.98 6.69 9.11
CA PHE A 284 0.92 7.61 8.00
C PHE A 284 1.34 6.96 6.66
N ASP A 285 2.03 5.81 6.68
CA ASP A 285 2.32 5.07 5.46
C ASP A 285 1.10 4.25 5.00
N VAL A 286 0.75 4.42 3.73
CA VAL A 286 -0.30 3.67 3.04
C VAL A 286 0.35 2.91 1.89
N GLY A 287 0.17 1.59 1.85
CA GLY A 287 0.63 0.78 0.74
C GLY A 287 -0.33 0.88 -0.44
N VAL A 288 0.16 1.31 -1.60
CA VAL A 288 -0.55 1.32 -2.88
C VAL A 288 0.04 0.29 -3.84
N PRO A 289 -0.76 -0.37 -4.70
CA PRO A 289 -0.25 -1.37 -5.63
C PRO A 289 0.86 -0.83 -6.53
N TYR A 290 1.84 -1.68 -6.83
CA TYR A 290 2.83 -1.34 -7.86
C TYR A 290 2.13 -1.15 -9.22
N PRO A 291 2.57 -0.19 -10.06
CA PRO A 291 2.08 -0.07 -11.42
C PRO A 291 2.28 -1.38 -12.21
N THR A 292 1.18 -1.94 -12.71
CA THR A 292 1.16 -3.10 -13.61
C THR A 292 1.26 -2.68 -15.07
N GLY A 293 1.36 -3.64 -16.00
CA GLY A 293 1.48 -3.34 -17.44
C GLY A 293 0.17 -3.07 -18.18
N PHE A 294 -0.99 -3.38 -17.59
CA PHE A 294 -2.30 -3.17 -18.21
C PHE A 294 -2.92 -1.85 -17.74
N HIS A 295 -3.20 -0.96 -18.70
CA HIS A 295 -3.73 0.38 -18.49
C HIS A 295 -5.01 0.55 -19.33
N PRO A 296 -6.18 0.18 -18.78
CA PRO A 296 -7.44 0.16 -19.52
C PRO A 296 -7.81 1.56 -20.02
N ARG A 297 -8.42 1.62 -21.22
CA ARG A 297 -8.88 2.86 -21.86
C ARG A 297 -10.35 3.17 -21.54
N SER A 298 -11.09 2.16 -21.09
CA SER A 298 -12.52 2.23 -20.78
C SER A 298 -12.93 1.11 -19.82
N ASP A 299 -14.13 1.20 -19.25
CA ASP A 299 -14.72 0.13 -18.45
C ASP A 299 -14.79 -1.19 -19.23
N SER A 300 -15.06 -1.11 -20.54
CA SER A 300 -15.10 -2.27 -21.42
C SER A 300 -13.76 -3.01 -21.49
N ASP A 301 -12.63 -2.29 -21.54
CA ASP A 301 -11.30 -2.94 -21.54
C ASP A 301 -11.11 -3.80 -20.26
N VAL A 302 -11.56 -3.29 -19.11
CA VAL A 302 -11.49 -4.01 -17.82
C VAL A 302 -12.36 -5.26 -17.85
N VAL A 303 -13.63 -5.13 -18.25
CA VAL A 303 -14.57 -6.25 -18.32
C VAL A 303 -14.08 -7.32 -19.30
N GLN A 304 -13.59 -6.92 -20.47
CA GLN A 304 -13.02 -7.86 -21.46
C GLN A 304 -11.81 -8.58 -20.90
N TRP A 305 -10.92 -7.88 -20.18
CA TRP A 305 -9.75 -8.52 -19.56
C TRP A 305 -10.16 -9.51 -18.47
N GLN A 306 -11.08 -9.13 -17.58
CA GLN A 306 -11.62 -10.00 -16.53
C GLN A 306 -12.24 -11.27 -17.13
N ASP A 307 -13.03 -11.13 -18.20
CA ASP A 307 -13.63 -12.25 -18.91
C ASP A 307 -12.60 -13.16 -19.58
N PHE A 308 -11.57 -12.56 -20.19
CA PHE A 308 -10.47 -13.31 -20.78
C PHE A 308 -9.75 -14.16 -19.74
N VAL A 309 -9.34 -13.58 -18.60
CA VAL A 309 -8.62 -14.33 -17.56
C VAL A 309 -9.49 -15.35 -16.83
N ARG A 310 -10.81 -15.09 -16.74
CA ARG A 310 -11.83 -16.00 -16.19
C ARG A 310 -12.00 -17.26 -17.04
N LYS A 311 -12.08 -17.09 -18.36
CA LYS A 311 -12.30 -18.16 -19.34
C LYS A 311 -11.00 -18.87 -19.75
N ARG A 312 -9.84 -18.36 -19.33
CA ARG A 312 -8.53 -18.92 -19.64
C ARG A 312 -8.42 -20.36 -19.12
N ASN A 313 -8.14 -21.30 -20.01
CA ASN A 313 -7.81 -22.67 -19.63
C ASN A 313 -6.39 -22.71 -19.05
N ARG A 314 -6.23 -23.31 -17.87
CA ARG A 314 -4.96 -23.40 -17.13
C ARG A 314 -4.54 -24.86 -17.03
N SER A 315 -3.35 -25.16 -17.52
CA SER A 315 -2.79 -26.52 -17.54
C SER A 315 -1.69 -26.73 -16.51
N THR A 316 -1.21 -25.65 -15.88
CA THR A 316 -0.12 -25.68 -14.91
C THR A 316 -0.65 -25.44 -13.50
N LEU A 317 -0.30 -26.28 -12.52
CA LEU A 317 -0.73 -26.09 -11.14
C LEU A 317 -0.12 -24.83 -10.54
N PHE A 318 1.20 -24.66 -10.63
CA PHE A 318 1.87 -23.49 -10.07
C PHE A 318 3.04 -23.02 -10.92
N CYS A 319 3.49 -21.79 -10.69
CA CYS A 319 4.63 -21.26 -11.44
C CYS A 319 5.55 -20.38 -10.60
N PHE A 320 6.79 -20.24 -11.07
CA PHE A 320 7.73 -19.27 -10.52
C PHE A 320 8.45 -18.49 -11.61
N ALA A 321 8.29 -17.16 -11.56
CA ALA A 321 9.09 -16.23 -12.35
C ALA A 321 10.06 -15.48 -11.42
N GLY A 322 11.36 -15.66 -11.64
CA GLY A 322 12.39 -15.02 -10.82
C GLY A 322 13.80 -15.47 -11.13
N ALA A 323 14.77 -14.84 -10.45
CA ALA A 323 16.18 -15.16 -10.52
C ALA A 323 16.77 -15.26 -9.12
N THR A 324 17.87 -15.99 -8.99
CA THR A 324 18.67 -16.01 -7.77
C THR A 324 19.35 -14.66 -7.56
N ARG A 325 19.59 -14.33 -6.29
CA ARG A 325 20.48 -13.25 -5.89
C ARG A 325 21.83 -13.86 -5.60
N GLY A 326 22.76 -13.74 -6.54
CA GLY A 326 24.10 -14.36 -6.44
C GLY A 326 24.87 -14.03 -5.16
N THR A 327 24.55 -12.90 -4.50
CA THR A 327 25.17 -12.46 -3.25
C THR A 327 24.53 -13.04 -1.98
N ILE A 328 23.33 -13.65 -2.06
CA ILE A 328 22.62 -14.18 -0.90
C ILE A 328 22.84 -15.69 -0.80
N ARG A 329 23.58 -16.12 0.23
CA ARG A 329 23.68 -17.54 0.59
C ARG A 329 22.30 -18.08 0.96
N ASN A 330 21.97 -19.28 0.48
CA ASN A 330 20.69 -19.94 0.72
C ASN A 330 19.49 -19.08 0.31
N ASP A 331 19.61 -18.41 -0.85
CA ASP A 331 18.53 -17.61 -1.41
C ASP A 331 17.26 -18.46 -1.61
N PHE A 332 16.18 -18.01 -0.99
CA PHE A 332 14.88 -18.68 -1.10
C PHE A 332 14.39 -18.72 -2.54
N ARG A 333 14.73 -17.74 -3.39
CA ARG A 333 14.38 -17.79 -4.82
C ARG A 333 15.10 -18.93 -5.55
N GLY A 334 16.34 -19.23 -5.18
CA GLY A 334 17.07 -20.37 -5.70
C GLY A 334 16.44 -21.70 -5.32
N LEU A 335 15.96 -21.80 -4.08
CA LEU A 335 15.20 -22.96 -3.62
C LEU A 335 13.91 -23.14 -4.42
N LEU A 336 13.14 -22.06 -4.64
CA LEU A 336 11.91 -22.12 -5.46
C LEU A 336 12.20 -22.49 -6.93
N LEU A 337 13.28 -21.95 -7.53
CA LEU A 337 13.72 -22.34 -8.88
C LEU A 337 14.00 -23.84 -8.95
N ASN A 338 14.72 -24.38 -7.97
CA ASN A 338 15.07 -25.79 -7.95
C ASN A 338 13.85 -26.68 -7.73
N HIS A 339 12.95 -26.32 -6.81
CA HIS A 339 11.69 -27.04 -6.59
C HIS A 339 10.83 -27.10 -7.86
N CYS A 340 10.73 -25.99 -8.60
CA CYS A 340 9.96 -25.99 -9.84
C CYS A 340 10.63 -26.83 -10.94
N LYS A 341 11.96 -26.81 -11.03
CA LYS A 341 12.70 -27.65 -11.99
C LYS A 341 12.59 -29.15 -11.67
N SER A 342 12.43 -29.54 -10.40
CA SER A 342 12.25 -30.94 -10.02
C SER A 342 10.83 -31.47 -10.24
N GLU A 343 9.87 -30.59 -10.53
CA GLU A 343 8.45 -30.94 -10.71
C GLU A 343 7.92 -30.40 -12.06
N PRO A 344 8.53 -30.75 -13.20
CA PRO A 344 8.27 -30.10 -14.50
C PRO A 344 6.83 -30.29 -15.01
N ASP A 345 6.15 -31.37 -14.59
CA ASP A 345 4.77 -31.65 -14.98
C ASP A 345 3.75 -30.77 -14.23
N THR A 346 4.15 -30.14 -13.13
CA THR A 346 3.24 -29.35 -12.27
C THR A 346 3.68 -27.91 -12.06
N CYS A 347 4.99 -27.61 -12.14
CA CYS A 347 5.52 -26.26 -12.04
C CYS A 347 6.14 -25.74 -13.34
N ARG A 348 5.65 -24.58 -13.81
CA ARG A 348 6.30 -23.81 -14.88
C ARG A 348 7.25 -22.77 -14.31
N VAL A 349 8.48 -22.71 -14.83
CA VAL A 349 9.51 -21.78 -14.37
C VAL A 349 9.96 -20.81 -15.47
N VAL A 350 10.06 -19.52 -15.12
CA VAL A 350 10.71 -18.50 -15.93
C VAL A 350 11.93 -17.99 -15.18
N ASN A 351 13.12 -18.36 -15.68
CA ASN A 351 14.38 -17.88 -15.12
C ASN A 351 14.67 -16.46 -15.61
N CYS A 352 14.63 -15.50 -14.70
CA CYS A 352 14.84 -14.07 -14.96
C CYS A 352 16.30 -13.63 -14.84
N ALA A 353 17.28 -14.54 -14.77
CA ALA A 353 18.69 -14.17 -14.66
C ALA A 353 19.26 -13.52 -15.95
N GLY A 354 18.54 -13.64 -17.07
CA GLY A 354 18.87 -12.99 -18.34
C GLY A 354 17.72 -12.12 -18.86
N SER A 355 17.64 -11.94 -20.18
CA SER A 355 16.67 -11.04 -20.83
C SER A 355 15.23 -11.56 -20.89
N ARG A 356 14.95 -12.80 -20.44
CA ARG A 356 13.62 -13.44 -20.50
C ARG A 356 12.54 -12.75 -19.67
N CYS A 357 12.93 -11.85 -18.78
CA CYS A 357 12.03 -11.07 -17.95
C CYS A 357 12.17 -9.56 -18.18
N SER A 358 12.94 -9.18 -19.20
CA SER A 358 13.09 -7.78 -19.60
C SER A 358 11.85 -7.30 -20.36
N ASN A 359 11.74 -5.99 -20.59
CA ASN A 359 10.73 -5.47 -21.49
C ASN A 359 10.88 -6.07 -22.90
N GLY A 360 9.76 -6.32 -23.57
CA GLY A 360 9.72 -6.90 -24.92
C GLY A 360 9.39 -8.39 -24.96
N THR A 361 9.13 -9.04 -23.82
CA THR A 361 8.75 -10.45 -23.76
C THR A 361 7.49 -10.69 -22.94
N SER A 362 6.63 -11.57 -23.46
CA SER A 362 5.40 -12.03 -22.81
C SER A 362 5.60 -13.16 -21.79
N ALA A 363 6.83 -13.66 -21.60
CA ALA A 363 7.08 -14.93 -20.91
C ALA A 363 6.53 -14.99 -19.48
N ILE A 364 6.62 -13.87 -18.74
CA ILE A 364 6.07 -13.78 -17.38
C ILE A 364 4.54 -13.81 -17.44
N LEU A 365 3.93 -12.96 -18.26
CA LEU A 365 2.48 -12.82 -18.38
C LEU A 365 1.85 -14.15 -18.82
N GLU A 366 2.38 -14.76 -19.87
CA GLU A 366 1.93 -16.07 -20.37
C GLU A 366 2.02 -17.15 -19.28
N THR A 367 3.14 -17.20 -18.55
CA THR A 367 3.31 -18.17 -17.48
C THR A 367 2.28 -17.98 -16.36
N PHE A 368 1.96 -16.75 -15.98
CA PHE A 368 0.90 -16.49 -15.00
C PHE A 368 -0.50 -16.78 -15.56
N LEU A 369 -0.77 -16.48 -16.83
CA LEU A 369 -2.06 -16.80 -17.47
C LEU A 369 -2.32 -18.31 -17.51
N ASP A 370 -1.28 -19.12 -17.65
CA ASP A 370 -1.39 -20.59 -17.79
C ASP A 370 -1.43 -21.35 -16.46
N SER A 371 -1.17 -20.67 -15.33
CA SER A 371 -0.96 -21.32 -14.03
C SER A 371 -2.04 -20.99 -13.00
N ASP A 372 -2.51 -21.98 -12.24
CA ASP A 372 -3.51 -21.74 -11.19
C ASP A 372 -2.95 -20.87 -10.07
N PHE A 373 -1.74 -21.20 -9.60
CA PHE A 373 -1.04 -20.51 -8.54
C PHE A 373 0.29 -19.89 -9.02
N CYS A 374 0.75 -18.82 -8.36
CA CYS A 374 2.03 -18.18 -8.66
C CYS A 374 2.85 -18.01 -7.37
N LEU A 375 4.10 -18.45 -7.36
CA LEU A 375 4.96 -18.34 -6.19
C LEU A 375 5.52 -16.92 -6.06
N GLN A 376 5.20 -16.25 -4.95
CA GLN A 376 5.56 -14.85 -4.69
C GLN A 376 6.46 -14.72 -3.44
N PRO A 377 7.76 -15.06 -3.55
CA PRO A 377 8.73 -14.75 -2.51
C PRO A 377 8.97 -13.24 -2.43
N ARG A 378 9.58 -12.78 -1.33
CA ARG A 378 9.89 -11.36 -1.14
C ARG A 378 10.71 -10.73 -2.28
N GLY A 379 10.52 -9.42 -2.47
CA GLY A 379 11.38 -8.55 -3.26
C GLY A 379 12.71 -8.29 -2.59
N ASP A 380 13.43 -7.24 -3.04
CA ASP A 380 14.68 -6.82 -2.39
C ASP A 380 14.38 -6.39 -0.94
N SER A 381 13.17 -5.87 -0.73
CA SER A 381 12.48 -5.66 0.55
C SER A 381 11.38 -6.72 0.77
N PHE A 382 10.20 -6.36 1.32
CA PHE A 382 9.16 -7.32 1.66
C PHE A 382 8.21 -7.66 0.52
N THR A 383 7.88 -6.71 -0.36
CA THR A 383 6.95 -6.92 -1.49
C THR A 383 7.67 -6.84 -2.84
N ARG A 384 6.95 -7.18 -3.92
CA ARG A 384 7.40 -7.10 -5.31
C ARG A 384 6.19 -6.81 -6.22
N ARG A 385 6.41 -6.04 -7.30
CA ARG A 385 5.40 -5.78 -8.34
C ARG A 385 4.70 -7.05 -8.84
N SER A 386 5.45 -8.12 -9.01
CA SER A 386 4.95 -9.39 -9.56
C SER A 386 3.77 -10.02 -8.81
N ILE A 387 3.52 -9.65 -7.54
CA ILE A 387 2.31 -10.06 -6.82
C ILE A 387 1.09 -9.55 -7.60
N PHE A 388 1.11 -8.28 -8.01
CA PHE A 388 0.04 -7.65 -8.79
C PHE A 388 0.02 -8.13 -10.23
N ASP A 389 1.17 -8.30 -10.90
CA ASP A 389 1.19 -8.85 -12.27
C ASP A 389 0.58 -10.27 -12.31
N CYS A 390 0.83 -11.08 -11.28
CA CYS A 390 0.20 -12.40 -11.13
C CYS A 390 -1.32 -12.32 -10.95
N MET A 391 -1.79 -11.44 -10.06
CA MET A 391 -3.22 -11.27 -9.81
C MET A 391 -3.95 -10.70 -11.03
N VAL A 392 -3.33 -9.75 -11.77
CA VAL A 392 -3.86 -9.23 -13.04
C VAL A 392 -4.00 -10.35 -14.08
N ALA A 393 -3.11 -11.34 -14.08
CA ALA A 393 -3.24 -12.52 -14.93
C ALA A 393 -4.25 -13.58 -14.40
N GLY A 394 -4.98 -13.32 -13.31
CA GLY A 394 -5.94 -14.24 -12.70
C GLY A 394 -5.32 -15.46 -12.01
N SER A 395 -4.01 -15.42 -11.73
CA SER A 395 -3.33 -16.47 -10.97
C SER A 395 -3.33 -16.14 -9.48
N ILE A 396 -3.42 -17.16 -8.64
CA ILE A 396 -3.58 -17.01 -7.19
C ILE A 396 -2.20 -16.88 -6.53
N PRO A 397 -1.89 -15.78 -5.82
CA PRO A 397 -0.59 -15.60 -5.19
C PRO A 397 -0.37 -16.58 -4.03
N VAL A 398 0.78 -17.26 -4.07
CA VAL A 398 1.33 -18.06 -2.97
C VAL A 398 2.41 -17.24 -2.26
N LEU A 399 2.11 -16.82 -1.04
CA LEU A 399 2.95 -15.91 -0.25
C LEU A 399 3.74 -16.67 0.82
N PHE A 400 4.99 -16.25 1.03
CA PHE A 400 5.90 -16.89 1.99
C PHE A 400 6.27 -16.00 3.18
N TRP A 401 5.78 -14.76 3.17
CA TRP A 401 5.87 -13.79 4.25
C TRP A 401 4.53 -13.06 4.35
N LYS A 402 3.90 -13.07 5.53
CA LYS A 402 2.65 -12.31 5.77
C LYS A 402 2.83 -10.82 5.44
N ARG A 403 4.02 -10.27 5.74
CA ARG A 403 4.37 -8.87 5.48
C ARG A 403 4.43 -8.50 3.99
N SER A 404 4.49 -9.46 3.06
CA SER A 404 4.53 -9.15 1.62
C SER A 404 3.22 -8.58 1.08
N ALA A 405 2.08 -8.91 1.70
CA ALA A 405 0.78 -8.43 1.24
C ALA A 405 -0.18 -8.08 2.40
N TYR A 406 -0.34 -8.98 3.37
CA TYR A 406 -1.39 -8.89 4.40
C TYR A 406 -1.25 -7.67 5.31
N TYR A 407 -0.03 -7.14 5.44
CA TYR A 407 0.23 -5.95 6.23
C TYR A 407 0.53 -4.71 5.38
N GLN A 408 0.35 -4.77 4.06
CA GLN A 408 0.78 -3.73 3.12
C GLN A 408 -0.40 -2.94 2.52
N TYR A 409 -1.37 -3.63 1.91
CA TYR A 409 -2.31 -3.01 0.97
C TYR A 409 -3.77 -3.09 1.46
N GLN A 410 -4.00 -2.66 2.69
CA GLN A 410 -5.31 -2.80 3.35
C GLN A 410 -6.48 -2.18 2.57
N TRP A 411 -6.24 -1.10 1.81
CA TRP A 411 -7.30 -0.47 0.99
C TRP A 411 -7.59 -1.22 -0.30
N PHE A 412 -6.67 -2.09 -0.73
CA PHE A 412 -6.68 -2.67 -2.08
C PHE A 412 -6.90 -4.17 -2.09
N LEU A 413 -6.55 -4.89 -1.02
CA LEU A 413 -6.69 -6.34 -0.93
C LEU A 413 -7.91 -6.73 -0.08
N PRO A 414 -8.50 -7.92 -0.32
CA PRO A 414 -9.56 -8.45 0.54
C PRO A 414 -9.12 -8.59 2.00
N ASP A 415 -10.04 -8.34 2.94
CA ASP A 415 -9.77 -8.48 4.38
C ASP A 415 -9.44 -9.92 4.79
N ASP A 416 -10.05 -10.91 4.14
CA ASP A 416 -9.73 -12.34 4.34
C ASP A 416 -8.60 -12.77 3.39
N PRO A 417 -7.38 -13.03 3.91
CA PRO A 417 -6.25 -13.47 3.09
C PRO A 417 -6.47 -14.77 2.34
N ASN A 418 -7.25 -15.69 2.92
CA ASN A 418 -7.48 -17.02 2.35
C ASN A 418 -8.46 -16.97 1.18
N SER A 419 -9.20 -15.86 1.03
CA SER A 419 -10.13 -15.68 -0.08
C SER A 419 -9.44 -15.45 -1.43
N TYR A 420 -8.17 -15.02 -1.44
CA TYR A 420 -7.45 -14.65 -2.67
C TYR A 420 -6.01 -15.16 -2.75
N SER A 421 -5.48 -15.78 -1.70
CA SER A 421 -4.08 -16.19 -1.64
C SER A 421 -3.87 -17.46 -0.82
N VAL A 422 -2.73 -18.12 -1.03
CA VAL A 422 -2.26 -19.21 -0.18
C VAL A 422 -1.03 -18.75 0.58
N PHE A 423 -0.96 -19.03 1.89
CA PHE A 423 0.23 -18.79 2.69
C PHE A 423 0.97 -20.09 3.00
N ILE A 424 2.27 -20.13 2.69
CA ILE A 424 3.15 -21.25 3.04
C ILE A 424 4.35 -20.70 3.80
N ASP A 425 4.59 -21.14 5.03
CA ASP A 425 5.73 -20.61 5.79
C ASP A 425 7.05 -20.99 5.12
N ARG A 426 7.87 -19.97 4.79
CA ARG A 426 9.16 -20.16 4.12
C ARG A 426 10.08 -21.15 4.85
N ASN A 427 10.01 -21.23 6.19
CA ASN A 427 10.90 -22.06 6.98
C ASN A 427 10.50 -23.53 6.86
N GLU A 428 9.20 -23.82 6.77
CA GLU A 428 8.70 -25.18 6.49
C GLU A 428 9.14 -25.66 5.10
N VAL A 429 9.12 -24.75 4.12
CA VAL A 429 9.62 -25.03 2.76
C VAL A 429 11.14 -25.24 2.77
N LYS A 430 11.90 -24.36 3.46
CA LYS A 430 13.37 -24.46 3.55
C LYS A 430 13.84 -25.73 4.25
N ASN A 431 13.14 -26.16 5.29
CA ASN A 431 13.49 -27.33 6.07
C ASN A 431 12.96 -28.64 5.44
N GLY A 432 12.23 -28.55 4.31
CA GLY A 432 11.65 -29.69 3.62
C GLY A 432 10.46 -30.34 4.35
N THR A 433 9.93 -29.72 5.41
CA THR A 433 8.80 -30.27 6.18
C THR A 433 7.46 -30.03 5.49
N LYS A 434 7.40 -29.10 4.53
CA LYS A 434 6.21 -28.86 3.70
C LYS A 434 6.57 -28.76 2.23
N SER A 435 5.98 -29.64 1.42
CA SER A 435 6.04 -29.57 -0.04
C SER A 435 5.04 -28.53 -0.56
N ILE A 436 5.50 -27.63 -1.42
CA ILE A 436 4.65 -26.61 -2.05
C ILE A 436 3.52 -27.28 -2.85
N LYS A 437 3.87 -28.28 -3.68
CA LYS A 437 2.91 -29.03 -4.49
C LYS A 437 1.83 -29.68 -3.61
N GLN A 438 2.24 -30.44 -2.59
CA GLN A 438 1.28 -31.11 -1.69
C GLN A 438 0.39 -30.13 -0.94
N GLU A 439 0.86 -28.91 -0.64
CA GLU A 439 0.03 -27.89 -0.02
C GLU A 439 -1.01 -27.34 -0.99
N LEU A 440 -0.65 -27.15 -2.25
CA LEU A 440 -1.54 -26.63 -3.29
C LEU A 440 -2.55 -27.70 -3.77
N ASP A 441 -2.18 -28.98 -3.78
CA ASP A 441 -3.05 -30.11 -4.13
C ASP A 441 -4.22 -30.31 -3.14
N LYS A 442 -4.16 -29.69 -1.95
CA LYS A 442 -5.25 -29.72 -0.97
C LYS A 442 -6.46 -28.90 -1.40
N TYR A 443 -6.29 -27.97 -2.33
CA TYR A 443 -7.37 -27.10 -2.80
C TYR A 443 -8.14 -27.81 -3.92
N SER A 444 -9.45 -27.93 -3.77
CA SER A 444 -10.30 -28.47 -4.83
C SER A 444 -10.35 -27.51 -6.03
N ARG A 445 -10.79 -28.00 -7.20
CA ARG A 445 -11.01 -27.14 -8.37
C ARG A 445 -12.01 -26.02 -8.06
N GLU A 446 -13.01 -26.31 -7.23
CA GLU A 446 -14.01 -25.37 -6.78
C GLU A 446 -13.42 -24.29 -5.87
N ASP A 447 -12.51 -24.65 -4.97
CA ASP A 447 -11.80 -23.69 -4.11
C ASP A 447 -10.91 -22.77 -4.93
N VAL A 448 -10.11 -23.35 -5.84
CA VAL A 448 -9.27 -22.60 -6.78
C VAL A 448 -10.12 -21.64 -7.62
N LYS A 449 -11.28 -22.09 -8.13
CA LYS A 449 -12.19 -21.24 -8.89
C LYS A 449 -12.71 -20.07 -8.05
N LYS A 450 -13.14 -20.30 -6.81
CA LYS A 450 -13.63 -19.24 -5.90
C LYS A 450 -12.53 -18.22 -5.58
N MET A 451 -11.33 -18.69 -5.28
CA MET A 451 -10.19 -17.81 -5.00
C MET A 451 -9.82 -16.97 -6.22
N ARG A 452 -9.84 -17.58 -7.41
CA ARG A 452 -9.61 -16.87 -8.67
C ARG A 452 -10.66 -15.82 -8.96
N GLU A 453 -11.95 -16.13 -8.81
CA GLU A 453 -13.00 -15.11 -8.99
C GLU A 453 -12.77 -13.93 -8.03
N LYS A 454 -12.38 -14.19 -6.77
CA LYS A 454 -12.02 -13.12 -5.84
C LYS A 454 -10.85 -12.26 -6.36
N VAL A 455 -9.81 -12.88 -6.91
CA VAL A 455 -8.69 -12.16 -7.54
C VAL A 455 -9.17 -11.33 -8.72
N ILE A 456 -10.00 -11.90 -9.60
CA ILE A 456 -10.53 -11.24 -10.81
C ILE A 456 -11.40 -10.03 -10.44
N ASP A 457 -12.29 -10.17 -9.46
CA ASP A 457 -13.14 -9.08 -8.95
C ASP A 457 -12.32 -7.88 -8.45
N TYR A 458 -11.12 -8.14 -7.95
CA TYR A 458 -10.22 -7.13 -7.39
C TYR A 458 -9.23 -6.55 -8.41
N ILE A 459 -9.12 -7.13 -9.62
CA ILE A 459 -8.22 -6.63 -10.68
C ILE A 459 -8.30 -5.11 -10.84
N PRO A 460 -9.49 -4.47 -10.94
CA PRO A 460 -9.56 -3.03 -11.15
C PRO A 460 -8.78 -2.22 -10.12
N LYS A 461 -8.77 -2.66 -8.85
CA LYS A 461 -8.08 -2.01 -7.74
C LYS A 461 -6.54 -2.09 -7.83
N PHE A 462 -6.00 -2.83 -8.80
CA PHE A 462 -4.56 -2.94 -9.06
C PHE A 462 -4.14 -2.22 -10.35
N LEU A 463 -5.11 -1.81 -11.17
CA LEU A 463 -4.87 -1.15 -12.45
C LEU A 463 -4.75 0.37 -12.29
N TYR A 464 -4.11 0.98 -13.27
CA TYR A 464 -4.06 2.43 -13.42
C TYR A 464 -4.57 2.77 -14.82
N ALA A 465 -5.72 3.41 -14.93
CA ALA A 465 -6.38 3.72 -16.18
C ALA A 465 -5.57 4.71 -17.04
N LYS A 466 -5.64 4.55 -18.36
CA LYS A 466 -4.94 5.42 -19.32
C LYS A 466 -5.55 6.83 -19.42
N PRO A 467 -6.90 7.02 -19.45
CA PRO A 467 -7.50 8.35 -19.42
C PRO A 467 -7.13 9.07 -18.12
N GLN A 468 -6.83 10.37 -18.22
CA GLN A 468 -6.37 11.15 -17.07
C GLN A 468 -7.52 11.46 -16.09
N GLU A 469 -8.75 11.43 -16.59
CA GLU A 469 -9.99 11.63 -15.84
C GLU A 469 -10.42 10.36 -15.07
N GLY A 470 -9.79 9.21 -15.35
CA GLY A 470 -10.18 7.89 -14.84
C GLY A 470 -11.16 7.17 -15.76
N LEU A 471 -11.71 6.05 -15.29
CA LEU A 471 -12.77 5.31 -15.98
C LEU A 471 -14.15 5.85 -15.58
N GLU A 472 -15.19 5.46 -16.31
CA GLU A 472 -16.54 6.02 -16.12
C GLU A 472 -17.19 5.54 -14.82
N THR A 473 -17.23 4.22 -14.60
CA THR A 473 -17.89 3.63 -13.43
C THR A 473 -16.95 2.82 -12.56
N ILE A 474 -15.89 2.26 -13.14
CA ILE A 474 -14.95 1.40 -12.43
C ILE A 474 -13.87 2.24 -11.74
N LYS A 475 -13.73 2.05 -10.42
CA LYS A 475 -12.66 2.67 -9.64
C LYS A 475 -11.38 1.86 -9.73
N ASP A 476 -10.31 2.51 -10.16
CA ASP A 476 -8.99 1.88 -10.26
C ASP A 476 -8.12 2.12 -9.01
N ALA A 477 -6.85 1.70 -9.05
CA ALA A 477 -5.94 1.86 -7.92
C ALA A 477 -5.74 3.33 -7.51
N PHE A 478 -5.79 4.26 -8.45
CA PHE A 478 -5.69 5.68 -8.14
C PHE A 478 -6.94 6.15 -7.40
N ASP A 479 -8.13 5.81 -7.91
CA ASP A 479 -9.40 6.25 -7.31
C ASP A 479 -9.56 5.70 -5.89
N VAL A 480 -9.20 4.43 -5.67
CA VAL A 480 -9.21 3.79 -4.34
C VAL A 480 -8.24 4.50 -3.38
N ALA A 481 -7.05 4.90 -3.85
CA ALA A 481 -6.09 5.63 -3.03
C ALA A 481 -6.62 7.01 -2.61
N ILE A 482 -7.18 7.76 -3.56
CA ILE A 482 -7.71 9.10 -3.33
C ILE A 482 -8.94 9.06 -2.40
N ASP A 483 -9.87 8.13 -2.62
CA ASP A 483 -11.00 7.93 -1.72
C ASP A 483 -10.53 7.59 -0.30
N GLY A 484 -9.51 6.74 -0.17
CA GLY A 484 -8.92 6.37 1.11
C GLY A 484 -8.30 7.57 1.85
N VAL A 485 -7.58 8.44 1.12
CA VAL A 485 -6.99 9.68 1.66
C VAL A 485 -8.09 10.63 2.12
N LEU A 486 -9.06 10.93 1.26
CA LEU A 486 -10.15 11.86 1.58
C LEU A 486 -10.99 11.38 2.77
N ASN A 487 -11.31 10.09 2.81
CA ASN A 487 -12.04 9.50 3.94
C ASN A 487 -11.22 9.53 5.23
N ARG A 488 -9.90 9.29 5.16
CA ARG A 488 -9.01 9.41 6.33
C ARG A 488 -9.04 10.83 6.90
N PHE A 489 -8.90 11.86 6.07
CA PHE A 489 -8.87 13.24 6.56
C PHE A 489 -10.23 13.67 7.12
N ARG A 490 -11.33 13.30 6.46
CA ARG A 490 -12.67 13.57 7.00
C ARG A 490 -12.88 12.92 8.37
N GLN A 491 -12.49 11.66 8.54
CA GLN A 491 -12.58 10.97 9.83
C GLN A 491 -11.73 11.66 10.91
N GLN A 492 -10.59 12.23 10.55
CA GLN A 492 -9.72 12.96 11.48
C GLN A 492 -10.34 14.30 11.94
N GLU A 493 -11.24 14.89 11.16
CA GLU A 493 -12.01 16.08 11.53
C GLU A 493 -13.21 15.78 12.45
N GLU A 494 -13.64 14.51 12.55
CA GLU A 494 -14.78 14.13 13.38
C GLU A 494 -14.49 14.34 14.87
N TRP A 495 -15.46 14.90 15.59
CA TRP A 495 -15.33 15.17 17.02
C TRP A 495 -15.09 13.87 17.81
N GLY A 496 -14.00 13.83 18.57
CA GLY A 496 -13.61 12.65 19.35
C GLY A 496 -12.72 11.65 18.59
N TYR A 497 -12.22 11.98 17.39
CA TYR A 497 -11.23 11.16 16.71
C TYR A 497 -9.99 10.92 17.59
N LYS A 498 -9.67 9.64 17.82
CA LYS A 498 -8.47 9.23 18.54
C LYS A 498 -7.42 8.79 17.54
N TRP A 499 -6.35 9.57 17.44
CA TRP A 499 -5.14 9.19 16.73
C TRP A 499 -4.65 7.85 17.30
N LYS A 500 -4.50 6.85 16.42
CA LYS A 500 -4.07 5.50 16.77
C LYS A 500 -2.57 5.38 16.91
#